data_AF-A0A0B4D2N9-F1
#
_entry.id   AF-A0A0B4D2N9-F1
#
_cell.length_a   1.000
_cell.length_b   1.000
_cell.length_c   1.000
_cell.angle_alpha   90.00
_cell.angle_beta   90.00
_cell.angle_gamma   90.00
#
_symmetry.space_group_name_H-M   'P 1'
#
loop_
_entity.id
_entity.type
_entity.pdbx_description
1 polymer ?
#
loop_
_entity_poly.entity_id
_entity_poly.type
_entity_poly.pdbx_seq_one_letter_code
_entity_poly.pdbx_strand_id
1 'polypeptide(L)'
;MTVTVGTVAQNPLLEGHVQRLLQELDALPQQEKTSAALAITAGLLEYAAYEMAQSDEARQVARLILLAADMERTAEDLRGEATRADQH
;
A
#
# COMPACT_ATOMS: atom_id res chain seq x y z
N MET A 1 -15.68 5.02 21.62
CA MET A 1 -15.56 5.93 20.45
C MET A 1 -15.61 5.07 19.20
N THR A 2 -16.74 5.07 18.51
CA THR A 2 -16.91 4.42 17.21
C THR A 2 -16.30 5.34 16.16
N VAL A 3 -15.19 4.92 15.55
CA VAL A 3 -14.66 5.60 14.36
C VAL A 3 -15.61 5.26 13.22
N THR A 4 -16.49 6.19 12.87
CA THR A 4 -17.23 6.13 11.62
C THR A 4 -16.19 6.27 10.52
N VAL A 5 -15.76 5.14 9.95
CA VAL A 5 -15.01 5.13 8.69
C VAL A 5 -15.94 5.82 7.70
N GLY A 6 -15.65 7.09 7.39
CA GLY A 6 -16.40 7.87 6.42
C GLY A 6 -16.54 7.05 5.14
N THR A 7 -17.70 7.16 4.50
CA THR A 7 -18.05 6.49 3.26
C THR A 7 -16.85 6.48 2.32
N VAL A 8 -16.10 5.36 2.31
CA VAL A 8 -15.05 5.13 1.33
C VAL A 8 -15.79 5.19 0.00
N ALA A 9 -15.45 6.16 -0.84
CA ALA A 9 -16.07 6.30 -2.14
C ALA A 9 -15.99 4.94 -2.84
N GLN A 10 -17.14 4.30 -3.07
CA GLN A 10 -17.21 3.01 -3.72
C GLN A 10 -16.86 3.23 -5.19
N ASN A 11 -15.57 3.11 -5.50
CA ASN A 11 -15.08 3.15 -6.86
C ASN A 11 -14.93 1.70 -7.34
N PRO A 12 -15.85 1.18 -8.18
CA PRO A 12 -15.82 -0.21 -8.62
C PRO A 12 -14.56 -0.57 -9.42
N LEU A 13 -13.90 0.41 -10.04
CA LEU A 13 -12.61 0.21 -10.70
C LEU A 13 -11.48 0.00 -9.70
N LEU A 14 -11.51 0.73 -8.58
CA LEU A 14 -10.54 0.57 -7.48
C LEU A 14 -10.74 -0.79 -6.80
N GLU A 15 -11.98 -1.20 -6.56
CA GLU A 15 -12.28 -2.51 -5.97
C GLU A 15 -11.74 -3.66 -6.82
N GLY A 16 -11.99 -3.62 -8.14
CA GLY A 16 -11.44 -4.61 -9.07
C GLY A 16 -9.91 -4.59 -9.15
N HIS A 17 -9.29 -3.42 -9.00
CA HIS A 17 -7.84 -3.30 -8.95
C HIS A 17 -7.26 -3.89 -7.66
N VAL A 18 -7.81 -3.54 -6.49
CA VAL A 18 -7.41 -4.09 -5.19
C VAL A 18 -7.57 -5.61 -5.17
N GLN A 19 -8.66 -6.13 -5.71
CA GLN A 19 -8.89 -7.56 -5.75
C GLN A 19 -7.88 -8.29 -6.62
N ARG A 20 -7.45 -7.69 -7.74
CA ARG A 20 -6.36 -8.22 -8.56
C ARG A 20 -5.03 -8.22 -7.81
N LEU A 21 -4.70 -7.13 -7.11
CA LEU A 21 -3.47 -7.03 -6.31
C LEU A 21 -3.42 -8.10 -5.21
N LEU A 22 -4.56 -8.39 -4.56
CA LEU A 22 -4.64 -9.46 -3.57
C LEU A 22 -4.45 -10.85 -4.19
N GLN A 23 -5.00 -11.09 -5.38
CA GLN A 23 -4.78 -12.36 -6.10
C GLN A 23 -3.32 -12.53 -6.51
N GLU A 24 -2.68 -11.47 -7.00
CA GLU A 24 -1.25 -11.47 -7.33
C GLU A 24 -0.41 -11.73 -6.08
N LEU A 25 -0.76 -11.09 -4.95
CA LEU A 25 -0.11 -11.29 -3.66
C LEU A 25 -0.23 -12.75 -3.16
N ASP A 26 -1.40 -13.37 -3.33
CA ASP A 26 -1.62 -14.75 -2.92
C ASP A 26 -0.78 -15.75 -3.72
N ALA A 27 -0.50 -15.43 -4.98
CA ALA A 27 0.33 -16.24 -5.88
C ALA A 27 1.83 -16.13 -5.61
N LEU A 28 2.28 -15.14 -4.82
CA LEU A 28 3.71 -14.96 -4.51
C LEU A 28 4.21 -15.99 -3.48
N PRO A 29 5.52 -16.32 -3.52
CA PRO A 29 6.17 -17.08 -2.45
C PRO A 29 6.02 -16.41 -1.09
N GLN A 30 5.87 -17.20 -0.03
CA GLN A 30 5.65 -16.68 1.34
C GLN A 30 6.71 -15.66 1.78
N GLN A 31 7.96 -15.84 1.35
CA GLN A 31 9.08 -14.94 1.65
C GLN A 31 8.97 -13.55 0.99
N GLU A 32 8.21 -13.44 -0.11
CA GLU A 32 8.00 -12.18 -0.84
C GLU A 32 6.69 -11.49 -0.44
N LYS A 33 5.72 -12.23 0.14
CA LYS A 33 4.39 -11.70 0.47
C LYS A 33 4.42 -10.48 1.36
N THR A 34 5.28 -10.44 2.38
CA THR A 34 5.34 -9.28 3.30
C THR A 34 5.84 -8.03 2.57
N SER A 35 6.91 -8.14 1.79
CA SER A 35 7.43 -7.03 0.97
C SER A 35 6.39 -6.57 -0.05
N ALA A 36 5.76 -7.50 -0.76
CA ALA A 36 4.73 -7.18 -1.75
C ALA A 36 3.49 -6.52 -1.12
N ALA A 37 3.03 -6.98 0.06
CA ALA A 37 1.91 -6.38 0.77
C ALA A 37 2.21 -4.93 1.22
N LEU A 38 3.43 -4.67 1.68
CA LEU A 38 3.87 -3.31 2.03
C LEU A 38 3.88 -2.39 0.80
N ALA A 39 4.43 -2.84 -0.33
CA ALA A 39 4.45 -2.07 -1.58
C ALA A 39 3.02 -1.79 -2.11
N ILE A 40 2.14 -2.79 -2.08
CA ILE A 40 0.72 -2.62 -2.46
C ILE A 40 0.06 -1.56 -1.56
N THR A 41 0.31 -1.63 -0.25
CA THR A 41 -0.29 -0.68 0.69
C THR A 41 0.23 0.74 0.48
N ALA A 42 1.53 0.91 0.21
CA ALA A 42 2.11 2.21 -0.13
C ALA A 42 1.39 2.84 -1.33
N GLY A 43 1.22 2.10 -2.43
CA GLY A 43 0.51 2.59 -3.61
C GLY A 43 -0.96 2.97 -3.35
N LEU A 44 -1.67 2.23 -2.48
CA LEU A 44 -3.03 2.58 -2.08
C LEU A 44 -3.08 3.86 -1.22
N LEU A 45 -2.08 4.08 -0.36
CA LEU A 45 -1.97 5.31 0.44
C LEU A 45 -1.64 6.52 -0.42
N GLU A 46 -0.80 6.38 -1.45
CA GLU A 46 -0.55 7.44 -2.42
C GLU A 46 -1.79 7.81 -3.21
N TYR A 47 -2.55 6.81 -3.67
CA TYR A 47 -3.83 7.05 -4.32
C TYR A 47 -4.80 7.79 -3.40
N ALA A 48 -4.91 7.39 -2.13
CA ALA A 48 -5.72 8.10 -1.15
C ALA A 48 -5.24 9.55 -0.94
N ALA A 49 -3.91 9.77 -0.87
CA ALA A 49 -3.33 11.10 -0.75
C ALA A 49 -3.64 11.97 -1.97
N TYR A 50 -3.60 11.41 -3.19
CA TYR A 50 -3.97 12.10 -4.43
C TYR A 50 -5.43 12.54 -4.42
N GLU A 51 -6.34 11.66 -4.02
CA GLU A 51 -7.78 12.00 -3.93
C GLU A 51 -8.04 13.06 -2.84
N MET A 52 -7.34 12.99 -1.70
CA MET A 52 -7.44 13.98 -0.62
C MET A 52 -6.78 15.32 -0.94
N ALA A 53 -5.80 15.36 -1.85
CA ALA A 53 -5.22 16.62 -2.32
C ALA A 53 -6.27 17.47 -3.08
N GLN A 54 -7.33 16.85 -3.60
CA GLN A 54 -8.43 17.54 -4.25
C GLN A 54 -9.44 18.15 -3.26
N SER A 55 -9.36 17.83 -1.96
CA SER A 55 -10.31 18.25 -0.91
C SER A 55 -9.76 19.27 0.11
N ASP A 56 -8.64 19.94 -0.20
CA ASP A 56 -7.99 20.98 0.66
C ASP A 56 -7.42 20.44 2.00
N GLU A 57 -7.17 19.14 2.09
CA GLU A 57 -6.65 18.46 3.28
C GLU A 57 -5.12 18.27 3.28
N ALA A 58 -4.37 19.32 2.88
CA ALA A 58 -2.93 19.25 2.59
C ALA A 58 -2.06 18.59 3.69
N ARG A 59 -2.39 18.77 4.97
CA ARG A 59 -1.65 18.14 6.09
C ARG A 59 -1.85 16.64 6.17
N GLN A 60 -3.05 16.15 5.86
CA GLN A 60 -3.36 14.72 5.89
C GLN A 60 -2.71 14.01 4.70
N VAL A 61 -2.76 14.65 3.52
CA VAL A 61 -2.05 14.24 2.30
C VAL A 61 -0.55 14.04 2.56
N ALA A 62 0.12 15.04 3.16
CA ALA A 62 1.55 14.94 3.44
C ALA A 62 1.90 13.75 4.36
N ARG A 63 1.05 13.43 5.33
CA ARG A 63 1.26 12.28 6.22
C ARG A 63 1.10 10.95 5.50
N LEU A 64 0.14 10.85 4.58
CA LEU A 64 -0.07 9.65 3.77
C LEU A 64 1.10 9.42 2.82
N ILE A 65 1.62 10.46 2.18
CA ILE A 65 2.80 10.37 1.31
C ILE A 65 4.03 9.89 2.09
N LEU A 66 4.29 10.48 3.26
CA LEU A 66 5.42 10.07 4.10
C LEU A 66 5.30 8.62 4.58
N LEU A 67 4.07 8.19 4.92
CA LEU A 67 3.82 6.80 5.31
C LEU A 67 4.01 5.84 4.12
N ALA A 68 3.51 6.19 2.93
CA ALA A 68 3.71 5.39 1.73
C ALA A 68 5.19 5.20 1.40
N ALA A 69 5.97 6.28 1.45
CA ALA A 69 7.41 6.23 1.21
C ALA A 69 8.16 5.35 2.23
N ASP A 70 7.76 5.38 3.51
CA ASP A 70 8.34 4.53 4.56
C ASP A 70 8.00 3.04 4.32
N MET A 71 6.77 2.76 3.91
CA MET A 71 6.32 1.41 3.56
C MET A 71 7.03 0.87 2.31
N GLU A 72 7.23 1.69 1.28
CA GLU A 72 7.96 1.32 0.08
C GLU A 72 9.42 1.01 0.39
N ARG A 73 10.09 1.87 1.17
CA ARG A 73 11.46 1.62 1.62
C ARG A 73 11.58 0.33 2.42
N THR A 74 10.65 0.08 3.34
CA THR A 74 10.63 -1.17 4.12
C THR A 74 10.41 -2.39 3.22
N ALA A 75 9.57 -2.27 2.20
CA ALA A 75 9.37 -3.33 1.21
C ALA A 75 10.66 -3.64 0.43
N GLU A 76 11.40 -2.61 0.01
CA GLU A 76 12.69 -2.74 -0.68
C GLU A 76 13.73 -3.44 0.20
N ASP A 77 13.86 -3.03 1.46
CA ASP A 77 14.80 -3.60 2.42
C ASP A 77 14.52 -5.11 2.62
N LEU A 78 13.25 -5.48 2.85
CA LEU A 78 12.84 -6.88 3.01
C LEU A 78 13.07 -7.72 1.76
N ARG A 79 12.85 -7.15 0.57
CA ARG A 79 13.14 -7.84 -0.69
C ARG A 79 14.64 -8.08 -0.87
N GLY A 80 15.45 -7.09 -0.51
CA GLY A 80 16.91 -7.21 -0.51
C GLY A 80 17.43 -8.26 0.48
N GLU A 81 16.80 -8.40 1.63
CA GLU A 81 17.12 -9.43 2.63
C GLU A 81 16.75 -10.85 2.15
N ALA A 82 15.55 -11.03 1.59
CA ALA A 82 15.13 -12.31 1.02
C ALA A 82 16.07 -12.79 -0.10
N THR A 83 16.50 -11.87 -0.98
CA THR A 83 17.43 -12.17 -2.08
C THR A 83 18.81 -12.62 -1.58
N ARG A 84 19.28 -12.10 -0.43
CA ARG A 84 20.56 -12.50 0.17
C ARG A 84 20.47 -13.84 0.88
N ALA A 85 19.31 -14.17 1.46
CA ALA A 85 19.09 -15.45 2.12
C ALA A 85 19.10 -16.62 1.13
N ASP A 86 18.61 -16.43 -0.10
CA ASP A 86 18.61 -17.46 -1.17
C ASP A 86 20.00 -17.71 -1.80
N GLN A 87 21.02 -16.89 -1.48
CA GLN A 87 22.38 -17.01 -2.04
C GLN A 87 23.37 -17.75 -1.12
N HIS A 88 22.94 -18.18 0.07
CA HIS A 88 23.76 -18.87 1.08
C HIS A 88 23.27 -20.30 1.34
#